data_AF-A0A662X2A1-F1
#
_entry.id   AF-A0A662X2A1-F1
#
_cell.length_a   1.000
_cell.length_b   1.000
_cell.length_c   1.000
_cell.angle_alpha   90.00
_cell.angle_beta   90.00
_cell.angle_gamma   90.00
#
_symmetry.space_group_name_H-M   'P 1'
#
loop_
_entity.id
_entity.type
_entity.pdbx_description
1 polymer ?
#
loop_
_entity_poly.entity_id
_entity_poly.type
_entity_poly.pdbx_seq_one_letter_code
_entity_poly.pdbx_strand_id
1 'polypeptide(L)'
;MGMRFSTVTREGKYLKKSDVPQEVLYFTLLQTRMVFVRSTGINLGKSCVISVRYSAVRQQGYDANNPKAKEELSVLDYQTQQYRLLPLLAAAYAITLTGKMIVVGYRSKCGVLILNTARALLKILGAFKKTGTLPEPMQFLAHIDTLPDAKPRTKQQWLEPQNYVAVFEQRFLYLLRSYMKKISTEASIAAGVQNNSVDCLKLTNAYANLVIVKTFAEAVQSPAALTTEFLSTSAVLNVVRLLCHLFALTQLEATSGEFMESGCVFPTDMPLIRANIEELLVQIRPHAVTLVDGFNFSDHSLNSTLGRYDGNVYEALYESAQHDPLNHSSDKVALHELLRPIRDEIARSQSQVRMTSPLDTERRQSPLPARELAYVLHQSKSNVEKLERLEALLVADPLFNHEKMNYLPRDQQYKCATQMAGRAEVIAHRNRLSEEDTALLHVVLQNFTSCPSSTALHTGMFFKNLGLLFTDEQQATWMEMAKQWRMVGCYAQTELGHGSNVRGLETTATYVPSADAFEIHSPTLTSMKWWPGALARTANFGVVYARLILNGKDFGVHNFMVQLRDLETHDPMPGVTLGDIGPKIGFNNVDNGYCTFDHVRIPRQNMGMRVSMVTREGQYVKAAGVPQE
;
A
#
# COMPACT_ATOMS: atom_id res chain seq x y z
N MET A 1 -7.62 33.70 -4.04
CA MET A 1 -6.46 33.31 -3.19
C MET A 1 -6.95 32.32 -2.14
N GLY A 2 -6.51 31.06 -2.19
CA GLY A 2 -6.79 30.10 -1.12
C GLY A 2 -5.95 30.41 0.12
N MET A 3 -6.48 31.20 1.06
CA MET A 3 -5.79 31.74 2.24
C MET A 3 -5.59 30.71 3.38
N ARG A 4 -5.49 29.42 3.07
CA ARG A 4 -5.53 28.36 4.09
C ARG A 4 -4.23 28.24 4.89
N PHE A 5 -3.08 28.50 4.27
CA PHE A 5 -1.76 28.23 4.85
C PHE A 5 -0.92 29.48 5.10
N SER A 6 -1.27 30.57 4.42
CA SER A 6 -0.67 31.88 4.61
C SER A 6 -1.58 32.96 4.02
N THR A 7 -1.42 34.20 4.48
CA THR A 7 -2.16 35.37 3.99
C THR A 7 -1.19 36.49 3.67
N VAL A 8 -1.59 37.35 2.74
CA VAL A 8 -0.90 38.61 2.42
C VAL A 8 -1.86 39.74 2.74
N THR A 9 -1.44 40.69 3.57
CA THR A 9 -2.24 41.88 3.86
C THR A 9 -2.28 42.80 2.64
N ARG A 10 -3.22 43.76 2.63
CA ARG A 10 -3.42 44.67 1.50
C ARG A 10 -2.20 45.55 1.22
N GLU A 11 -1.32 45.71 2.21
CA GLU A 11 -0.06 46.45 2.17
C GLU A 11 1.12 45.59 1.65
N GLY A 12 0.86 44.37 1.19
CA GLY A 12 1.89 43.45 0.67
C GLY A 12 2.69 42.74 1.77
N LYS A 13 2.23 42.81 3.03
CA LYS A 13 2.93 42.16 4.16
C LYS A 13 2.47 40.72 4.32
N TYR A 14 3.42 39.79 4.28
CA TYR A 14 3.16 38.36 4.42
C TYR A 14 3.00 37.97 5.89
N LEU A 15 1.93 37.23 6.19
CA LEU A 15 1.69 36.60 7.48
C LEU A 15 1.66 35.08 7.27
N LYS A 16 2.75 34.42 7.68
CA LYS A 16 2.76 32.96 7.82
C LYS A 16 1.85 32.60 8.98
N LYS A 17 0.91 31.67 8.79
CA LYS A 17 0.40 30.93 9.95
C LYS A 17 1.56 30.04 10.39
N SER A 18 2.20 30.38 11.50
CA SER A 18 3.35 29.69 12.12
C SER A 18 3.16 28.17 12.25
N ASP A 19 1.90 27.76 12.16
CA ASP A 19 1.36 26.45 12.49
C ASP A 19 1.38 25.50 11.27
N VAL A 20 1.82 25.96 10.09
CA VAL A 20 1.79 25.15 8.85
C VAL A 20 3.21 24.72 8.40
N PRO A 21 3.53 23.42 8.44
CA PRO A 21 4.85 22.88 8.11
C PRO A 21 5.17 22.86 6.58
N GLN A 22 6.46 22.91 6.22
CA GLN A 22 6.96 22.88 4.82
C GLN A 22 6.74 21.50 4.15
N GLU A 23 6.51 20.49 4.99
CA GLU A 23 6.20 19.10 4.67
C GLU A 23 4.89 18.93 3.88
N VAL A 24 4.06 19.99 3.79
CA VAL A 24 2.84 20.04 2.95
C VAL A 24 3.16 19.84 1.45
N LEU A 25 4.37 20.17 0.99
CA LEU A 25 4.83 19.87 -0.39
C LEU A 25 4.91 18.36 -0.69
N TYR A 26 5.03 17.53 0.35
CA TYR A 26 5.07 16.07 0.24
C TYR A 26 3.75 15.40 0.63
N PHE A 27 2.68 16.19 0.81
CA PHE A 27 1.39 15.70 1.29
C PHE A 27 0.86 14.53 0.44
N THR A 28 0.93 14.63 -0.89
CA THR A 28 0.47 13.57 -1.81
C THR A 28 1.29 12.28 -1.66
N LEU A 29 2.60 12.39 -1.40
CA LEU A 29 3.49 11.25 -1.16
C LEU A 29 3.17 10.57 0.17
N LEU A 30 2.96 11.36 1.24
CA LEU A 30 2.55 10.85 2.55
C LEU A 30 1.17 10.18 2.48
N GLN A 31 0.22 10.79 1.77
CA GLN A 31 -1.10 10.22 1.55
C GLN A 31 -1.04 8.87 0.82
N THR A 32 -0.22 8.77 -0.22
CA THR A 32 -0.05 7.52 -0.97
C THR A 32 0.60 6.43 -0.11
N ARG A 33 1.60 6.78 0.72
CA ARG A 33 2.23 5.82 1.64
C ARG A 33 1.26 5.25 2.67
N MET A 34 0.31 6.05 3.17
CA MET A 34 -0.72 5.55 4.09
C MET A 34 -1.61 4.50 3.43
N VAL A 35 -1.93 4.67 2.14
CA VAL A 35 -2.70 3.68 1.37
C VAL A 35 -1.92 2.37 1.24
N PHE A 36 -0.59 2.41 1.10
CA PHE A 36 0.22 1.19 1.04
C PHE A 36 0.19 0.38 2.33
N VAL A 37 0.28 1.02 3.51
CA VAL A 37 0.18 0.30 4.79
C VAL A 37 -1.14 -0.46 4.89
N ARG A 38 -2.26 0.21 4.54
CA ARG A 38 -3.58 -0.43 4.50
C ARG A 38 -3.64 -1.57 3.47
N SER A 39 -3.11 -1.34 2.26
CA SER A 39 -3.13 -2.31 1.18
C SER A 39 -2.32 -3.57 1.51
N THR A 40 -1.19 -3.42 2.20
CA THR A 40 -0.37 -4.53 2.68
C THR A 40 -1.14 -5.43 3.64
N GLY A 41 -1.87 -4.85 4.60
CA GLY A 41 -2.72 -5.61 5.52
C GLY A 41 -3.80 -6.42 4.79
N ILE A 42 -4.45 -5.82 3.79
CA ILE A 42 -5.46 -6.48 2.95
C ILE A 42 -4.87 -7.60 2.10
N ASN A 43 -3.72 -7.39 1.45
CA ASN A 43 -3.06 -8.41 0.63
C ASN A 43 -2.54 -9.59 1.47
N LEU A 44 -2.00 -9.30 2.66
CA LEU A 44 -1.65 -10.35 3.62
C LEU A 44 -2.91 -11.10 4.07
N GLY A 45 -4.02 -10.38 4.31
CA GLY A 45 -5.34 -10.94 4.57
C GLY A 45 -5.77 -11.92 3.48
N LYS A 46 -5.72 -11.54 2.20
CA LYS A 46 -6.05 -12.42 1.06
C LYS A 46 -5.21 -13.70 1.08
N SER A 47 -3.91 -13.57 1.31
CA SER A 47 -2.99 -14.70 1.41
C SER A 47 -3.35 -15.62 2.58
N CYS A 48 -3.66 -15.03 3.74
CA CYS A 48 -4.13 -15.76 4.91
C CYS A 48 -5.43 -16.52 4.61
N VAL A 49 -6.40 -15.88 3.94
CA VAL A 49 -7.69 -16.51 3.57
C VAL A 49 -7.47 -17.75 2.73
N ILE A 50 -6.66 -17.66 1.68
CA ILE A 50 -6.34 -18.80 0.81
C ILE A 50 -5.67 -19.91 1.63
N SER A 51 -4.61 -19.57 2.38
CA SER A 51 -3.81 -20.55 3.12
C SER A 51 -4.58 -21.23 4.25
N VAL A 52 -5.43 -20.50 4.99
CA VAL A 52 -6.18 -21.03 6.14
C VAL A 52 -7.35 -21.88 5.64
N ARG A 53 -8.11 -21.43 4.64
CA ARG A 53 -9.19 -22.24 4.04
C ARG A 53 -8.63 -23.53 3.44
N TYR A 54 -7.54 -23.45 2.69
CA TYR A 54 -6.89 -24.63 2.14
C TYR A 54 -6.34 -25.56 3.24
N SER A 55 -5.71 -25.02 4.28
CA SER A 55 -5.18 -25.83 5.37
C SER A 55 -6.29 -26.51 6.18
N ALA A 56 -7.48 -25.91 6.27
CA ALA A 56 -8.64 -26.51 6.93
C ALA A 56 -9.20 -27.69 6.13
N VAL A 57 -9.27 -27.58 4.79
CA VAL A 57 -9.79 -28.62 3.90
C VAL A 57 -8.77 -29.73 3.62
N ARG A 58 -7.48 -29.37 3.53
CA ARG A 58 -6.42 -30.32 3.22
C ARG A 58 -6.20 -31.25 4.40
N GLN A 59 -6.48 -32.53 4.20
CA GLN A 59 -6.09 -33.59 5.11
C GLN A 59 -4.78 -34.20 4.63
N GLN A 60 -3.78 -34.31 5.51
CA GLN A 60 -2.53 -34.97 5.19
C GLN A 60 -1.81 -35.45 6.45
N GLY A 61 -1.58 -36.75 6.55
CA GLY A 61 -0.99 -37.38 7.73
C GLY A 61 -2.03 -37.76 8.77
N TYR A 62 -1.61 -38.52 9.78
CA TYR A 62 -2.51 -39.03 10.82
C TYR A 62 -2.29 -38.34 12.16
N ASP A 63 -3.32 -38.33 13.00
CA ASP A 63 -3.19 -37.87 14.38
C ASP A 63 -2.38 -38.88 15.19
N ALA A 64 -1.16 -38.50 15.56
CA ALA A 64 -0.29 -39.32 16.40
C ALA A 64 -0.88 -39.57 17.81
N ASN A 65 -1.81 -38.73 18.28
CA ASN A 65 -2.50 -38.89 19.55
C ASN A 65 -3.67 -39.88 19.45
N ASN A 66 -4.10 -40.22 18.24
CA ASN A 66 -5.10 -41.25 17.99
C ASN A 66 -4.59 -42.28 16.97
N PRO A 67 -3.74 -43.23 17.38
CA PRO A 67 -3.16 -44.24 16.49
C PRO A 67 -4.17 -45.16 15.80
N LYS A 68 -5.44 -45.13 16.20
CA LYS A 68 -6.54 -45.90 15.60
C LYS A 68 -7.36 -45.08 14.60
N ALA A 69 -7.07 -43.80 14.40
CA ALA A 69 -7.74 -42.96 13.44
C ALA A 69 -7.55 -43.52 12.02
N LYS A 70 -8.66 -43.66 11.29
CA LYS A 70 -8.67 -44.11 9.89
C LYS A 70 -8.71 -42.95 8.90
N GLU A 71 -8.97 -41.75 9.40
CA GLU A 71 -9.06 -40.51 8.63
C GLU A 71 -7.79 -39.68 8.84
N GLU A 72 -7.35 -39.02 7.77
CA GLU A 72 -6.22 -38.11 7.84
C GLU A 72 -6.62 -36.80 8.55
N LEU A 73 -5.67 -36.23 9.30
CA LEU A 73 -5.89 -35.01 10.07
C LEU A 73 -5.84 -33.79 9.15
N SER A 74 -6.71 -32.80 9.41
CA SER A 74 -6.62 -31.50 8.75
C SER A 74 -5.25 -30.88 9.02
N VAL A 75 -4.61 -30.35 7.98
CA VAL A 75 -3.26 -29.79 8.10
C VAL A 75 -3.26 -28.60 9.08
N LEU A 76 -4.38 -27.88 9.21
CA LEU A 76 -4.54 -26.78 10.16
C LEU A 76 -4.54 -27.24 11.64
N ASP A 77 -4.74 -28.53 11.93
CA ASP A 77 -4.69 -29.06 13.31
C ASP A 77 -3.27 -29.32 13.81
N TYR A 78 -2.28 -29.38 12.90
CA TYR A 78 -0.89 -29.43 13.31
C TYR A 78 -0.42 -28.09 13.88
N GLN A 79 0.12 -28.12 15.10
CA GLN A 79 0.71 -26.96 15.77
C GLN A 79 1.76 -26.25 14.90
N THR A 80 2.55 -27.00 14.11
CA THR A 80 3.52 -26.43 13.18
C THR A 80 2.86 -25.58 12.10
N GLN A 81 1.71 -25.99 11.57
CA GLN A 81 0.96 -25.20 10.60
C GLN A 81 0.29 -23.99 11.27
N GLN A 82 -0.24 -24.17 12.49
CA GLN A 82 -0.82 -23.07 13.27
C GLN A 82 0.22 -21.98 13.56
N TYR A 83 1.42 -22.36 14.03
CA TYR A 83 2.52 -21.44 14.31
C TYR A 83 3.00 -20.70 13.05
N ARG A 84 2.87 -21.31 11.86
CA ARG A 84 3.20 -20.63 10.59
C ARG A 84 2.12 -19.67 10.11
N LEU A 85 0.84 -20.00 10.29
CA LEU A 85 -0.28 -19.24 9.70
C LEU A 85 -0.93 -18.25 10.65
N LEU A 86 -1.19 -18.63 11.90
CA LEU A 86 -1.96 -17.79 12.84
C LEU A 86 -1.22 -16.51 13.24
N PRO A 87 0.13 -16.48 13.38
CA PRO A 87 0.85 -15.22 13.56
C PRO A 87 0.75 -14.29 12.35
N LEU A 88 0.69 -14.82 11.12
CA LEU A 88 0.49 -14.02 9.91
C LEU A 88 -0.95 -13.48 9.83
N LEU A 89 -1.93 -14.27 10.28
CA LEU A 89 -3.31 -13.81 10.43
C LEU A 89 -3.40 -12.68 11.46
N ALA A 90 -2.74 -12.83 12.62
CA ALA A 90 -2.67 -11.79 13.63
C ALA A 90 -1.99 -10.51 13.10
N ALA A 91 -0.92 -10.65 12.32
CA ALA A 91 -0.25 -9.55 11.63
C ALA A 91 -1.17 -8.86 10.59
N ALA A 92 -1.96 -9.62 9.83
CA ALA A 92 -2.91 -9.07 8.87
C ALA A 92 -3.95 -8.17 9.56
N TYR A 93 -4.47 -8.61 10.70
CA TYR A 93 -5.37 -7.80 11.54
C TYR A 93 -4.66 -6.55 12.08
N ALA A 94 -3.47 -6.73 12.68
CA ALA A 94 -2.69 -5.64 13.26
C ALA A 94 -2.40 -4.54 12.23
N ILE A 95 -1.84 -4.90 11.07
CA ILE A 95 -1.46 -3.97 10.01
C ILE A 95 -2.70 -3.27 9.42
N THR A 96 -3.80 -4.01 9.23
CA THR A 96 -5.05 -3.43 8.70
C THR A 96 -5.64 -2.40 9.65
N LEU A 97 -5.66 -2.68 10.97
CA LEU A 97 -6.13 -1.75 11.99
C LEU A 97 -5.22 -0.53 12.10
N THR A 98 -3.89 -0.74 12.17
CA THR A 98 -2.91 0.36 12.20
C THR A 98 -3.02 1.25 10.96
N GLY A 99 -3.10 0.68 9.76
CA GLY A 99 -3.24 1.43 8.51
C GLY A 99 -4.50 2.30 8.48
N LYS A 100 -5.62 1.81 9.02
CA LYS A 100 -6.86 2.60 9.16
C LYS A 100 -6.72 3.74 10.16
N MET A 101 -6.16 3.46 11.34
CA MET A 101 -5.95 4.48 12.38
C MET A 101 -5.01 5.59 11.91
N ILE A 102 -3.97 5.26 11.16
CA ILE A 102 -3.08 6.23 10.52
C ILE A 102 -3.85 7.13 9.54
N VAL A 103 -4.69 6.55 8.68
CA VAL A 103 -5.49 7.32 7.70
C VAL A 103 -6.48 8.27 8.39
N VAL A 104 -7.12 7.84 9.48
CA VAL A 104 -8.09 8.65 10.25
C VAL A 104 -7.37 9.73 11.08
N GLY A 105 -6.33 9.35 11.84
CA GLY A 105 -5.56 10.25 12.72
C GLY A 105 -4.73 11.31 11.96
N TYR A 106 -4.35 11.04 10.72
CA TYR A 106 -3.68 12.02 9.87
C TYR A 106 -4.63 13.14 9.39
N ARG A 107 -5.95 12.89 9.32
CA ARG A 107 -6.94 13.95 9.07
C ARG A 107 -7.14 14.88 10.27
N SER A 108 -6.80 14.43 11.48
CA SER A 108 -7.14 15.15 12.72
C SER A 108 -5.95 15.71 13.51
N LYS A 109 -4.72 15.17 13.48
CA LYS A 109 -3.53 15.79 14.15
C LYS A 109 -2.14 15.14 13.98
N CYS A 110 -1.96 13.97 13.36
CA CYS A 110 -0.66 13.24 13.47
C CYS A 110 0.10 13.06 12.14
N GLY A 111 0.87 14.08 11.74
CA GLY A 111 1.87 13.97 10.66
C GLY A 111 3.15 13.20 11.02
N VAL A 112 3.27 12.78 12.29
CA VAL A 112 4.52 12.29 12.89
C VAL A 112 4.73 10.78 12.71
N LEU A 113 3.66 10.00 12.58
CA LEU A 113 3.70 8.52 12.48
C LEU A 113 4.39 7.98 11.21
N ILE A 114 4.63 8.81 10.20
CA ILE A 114 5.22 8.41 8.90
C ILE A 114 6.66 8.91 8.75
N LEU A 115 7.16 9.72 9.69
CA LEU A 115 8.52 10.24 9.68
C LEU A 115 9.50 9.17 10.22
N ASN A 116 9.49 8.00 9.59
CA ASN A 116 10.35 6.84 9.86
C ASN A 116 11.77 7.06 9.34
N THR A 117 12.39 8.15 9.75
CA THR A 117 13.82 8.37 9.50
C THR A 117 14.48 8.73 10.80
N ALA A 118 15.64 8.13 11.08
CA ALA A 118 16.43 8.48 12.26
C ALA A 118 16.66 10.01 12.37
N ARG A 119 16.78 10.71 11.23
CA ARG A 119 16.86 12.18 11.19
C ARG A 119 15.65 12.88 11.80
N ALA A 120 14.43 12.42 11.53
CA ALA A 120 13.22 13.03 12.09
C ALA A 120 13.12 12.79 13.60
N LEU A 121 13.42 11.57 14.07
CA LEU A 121 13.47 11.25 15.49
C LEU A 121 14.49 12.12 16.24
N LEU A 122 15.68 12.30 15.67
CA LEU A 122 16.71 13.19 16.24
C LEU A 122 16.25 14.65 16.28
N LYS A 123 15.52 15.13 15.26
CA LYS A 123 14.95 16.48 15.24
C LYS A 123 13.88 16.65 16.32
N ILE A 124 13.01 15.67 16.51
CA ILE A 124 11.97 15.66 17.56
C ILE A 124 12.62 15.67 18.94
N LEU A 125 13.60 14.80 19.18
CA LEU A 125 14.35 14.79 20.44
C LEU A 125 15.11 16.10 20.68
N GLY A 126 15.72 16.67 19.64
CA GLY A 126 16.36 17.98 19.73
C GLY A 126 15.38 19.11 20.08
N ALA A 127 14.16 19.06 19.56
CA ALA A 127 13.09 20.00 19.91
C ALA A 127 12.57 19.75 21.34
N PHE A 128 12.41 18.49 21.75
CA PHE A 128 12.02 18.12 23.11
C PHE A 128 13.03 18.63 24.14
N LYS A 129 14.33 18.44 23.92
CA LYS A 129 15.38 18.96 24.82
C LYS A 129 15.36 20.49 24.97
N LYS A 130 14.82 21.21 23.99
CA LYS A 130 14.68 22.68 24.03
C LYS A 130 13.37 23.16 24.64
N THR A 131 12.27 22.45 24.37
CA THR A 131 10.90 22.93 24.65
C THR A 131 10.19 22.17 25.77
N GLY A 132 10.68 20.99 26.14
CA GLY A 132 10.01 20.06 27.05
C GLY A 132 8.75 19.42 26.46
N THR A 133 8.42 19.66 25.18
CA THR A 133 7.18 19.17 24.55
C THR A 133 7.44 18.03 23.58
N LEU A 134 6.58 16.99 23.64
CA LEU A 134 6.57 15.86 22.71
C LEU A 134 5.17 15.71 22.08
N PRO A 135 5.09 15.22 20.83
CA PRO A 135 3.82 14.78 20.27
C PRO A 135 3.20 13.66 21.12
N GLU A 136 1.87 13.65 21.24
CA GLU A 136 1.12 12.64 22.02
C GLU A 136 1.52 11.18 21.71
N PRO A 137 1.68 10.73 20.45
CA PRO A 137 2.10 9.35 20.17
C PRO A 137 3.53 9.01 20.61
N MET A 138 4.34 10.04 20.91
CA MET A 138 5.77 9.94 21.21
C MET A 138 6.12 10.33 22.64
N GLN A 139 5.14 10.43 23.54
CA GLN A 139 5.38 10.78 24.96
C GLN A 139 6.37 9.83 25.65
N PHE A 140 6.40 8.55 25.24
CA PHE A 140 7.35 7.57 25.76
C PHE A 140 8.83 7.97 25.55
N LEU A 141 9.13 8.86 24.57
CA LEU A 141 10.48 9.41 24.37
C LEU A 141 11.00 10.23 25.55
N ALA A 142 10.13 10.70 26.43
CA ALA A 142 10.53 11.42 27.65
C ALA A 142 11.42 10.57 28.57
N HIS A 143 11.32 9.24 28.46
CA HIS A 143 12.08 8.27 29.25
C HIS A 143 13.42 7.85 28.61
N ILE A 144 13.88 8.54 27.55
CA ILE A 144 15.10 8.17 26.82
C ILE A 144 16.36 8.14 27.70
N ASP A 145 16.43 9.02 28.70
CA ASP A 145 17.58 9.12 29.62
C ASP A 145 17.41 8.23 30.87
N THR A 146 16.18 7.79 31.17
CA THR A 146 15.80 7.01 32.36
C THR A 146 14.96 5.80 31.96
N LEU A 147 15.63 4.74 31.49
CA LEU A 147 14.95 3.48 31.17
C LEU A 147 14.35 2.86 32.45
N PRO A 148 13.11 2.34 32.41
CA PRO A 148 12.49 1.70 33.56
C PRO A 148 13.26 0.47 34.06
N ASP A 149 13.32 0.28 35.37
CA ASP A 149 13.79 -0.97 35.98
C ASP A 149 12.76 -2.07 35.74
N ALA A 150 13.05 -2.97 34.81
CA ALA A 150 12.20 -4.12 34.51
C ALA A 150 12.42 -5.26 35.51
N LYS A 151 11.35 -6.02 35.77
CA LYS A 151 11.38 -7.28 36.53
C LYS A 151 10.86 -8.42 35.65
N PRO A 152 11.29 -9.67 35.89
CA PRO A 152 10.69 -10.83 35.26
C PRO A 152 9.17 -10.85 35.45
N ARG A 153 8.45 -11.26 34.41
CA ARG A 153 6.98 -11.24 34.40
C ARG A 153 6.43 -12.66 34.48
N THR A 154 5.28 -12.80 35.12
CA THR A 154 4.56 -14.07 35.13
C THR A 154 3.94 -14.35 33.76
N LYS A 155 3.55 -15.61 33.54
CA LYS A 155 2.85 -16.03 32.32
C LYS A 155 1.59 -15.20 32.05
N GLN A 156 0.80 -14.92 33.08
CA GLN A 156 -0.42 -14.12 32.95
C GLN A 156 -0.12 -12.64 32.64
N GLN A 157 0.92 -12.07 33.23
CA GLN A 157 1.33 -10.69 32.96
C GLN A 157 1.71 -10.47 31.49
N TRP A 158 2.24 -11.49 30.80
CA TRP A 158 2.52 -11.40 29.37
C TRP A 158 1.25 -11.32 28.48
N LEU A 159 0.09 -11.69 29.02
CA LEU A 159 -1.22 -11.55 28.37
C LEU A 159 -1.94 -10.25 28.75
N GLU A 160 -1.19 -9.25 29.22
CA GLU A 160 -1.69 -7.91 29.49
C GLU A 160 -1.08 -6.90 28.50
N PRO A 161 -1.90 -6.15 27.73
CA PRO A 161 -1.38 -5.29 26.67
C PRO A 161 -0.34 -4.26 27.09
N GLN A 162 -0.54 -3.64 28.25
CA GLN A 162 0.40 -2.68 28.82
C GLN A 162 1.81 -3.26 29.03
N ASN A 163 1.93 -4.56 29.34
CA ASN A 163 3.21 -5.16 29.70
C ASN A 163 4.08 -5.38 28.46
N TYR A 164 3.51 -5.87 27.35
CA TYR A 164 4.28 -5.98 26.12
C TYR A 164 4.49 -4.61 25.44
N VAL A 165 3.57 -3.66 25.54
CA VAL A 165 3.82 -2.30 25.03
C VAL A 165 5.03 -1.66 25.73
N ALA A 166 5.12 -1.78 27.06
CA ALA A 166 6.22 -1.23 27.84
C ALA A 166 7.60 -1.80 27.41
N VAL A 167 7.70 -3.11 27.14
CA VAL A 167 8.99 -3.69 26.69
C VAL A 167 9.34 -3.29 25.26
N PHE A 168 8.35 -3.11 24.37
CA PHE A 168 8.61 -2.59 23.03
C PHE A 168 9.07 -1.12 23.05
N GLU A 169 8.49 -0.30 23.93
CA GLU A 169 8.94 1.08 24.15
C GLU A 169 10.37 1.09 24.70
N GLN A 170 10.67 0.31 25.74
CA GLN A 170 12.02 0.23 26.32
C GLN A 170 13.06 -0.28 25.32
N ARG A 171 12.76 -1.33 24.53
CA ARG A 171 13.63 -1.81 23.44
C ARG A 171 13.97 -0.68 22.48
N PHE A 172 12.97 0.05 22.02
CA PHE A 172 13.17 1.14 21.08
C PHE A 172 14.00 2.29 21.69
N LEU A 173 13.73 2.68 22.94
CA LEU A 173 14.51 3.71 23.64
C LEU A 173 15.98 3.30 23.81
N TYR A 174 16.23 2.04 24.16
CA TYR A 174 17.59 1.49 24.26
C TYR A 174 18.34 1.59 22.93
N LEU A 175 17.72 1.11 21.84
CA LEU A 175 18.30 1.18 20.50
C LEU A 175 18.54 2.62 20.05
N LEU A 176 17.60 3.53 20.32
CA LEU A 176 17.70 4.95 20.01
C LEU A 176 18.87 5.60 20.75
N ARG A 177 19.02 5.32 22.04
CA ARG A 177 20.13 5.84 22.87
C ARG A 177 21.48 5.32 22.37
N SER A 178 21.57 4.03 22.05
CA SER A 178 22.79 3.42 21.48
C SER A 178 23.15 4.07 20.13
N TYR A 179 22.17 4.24 19.26
CA TYR A 179 22.34 4.90 17.97
C TYR A 179 22.78 6.37 18.13
N MET A 180 22.15 7.11 19.05
CA MET A 180 22.53 8.51 19.37
C MET A 180 23.98 8.63 19.83
N LYS A 181 24.47 7.66 20.61
CA LYS A 181 25.86 7.63 21.05
C LYS A 181 26.79 7.42 19.84
N LYS A 182 26.49 6.48 18.95
CA LYS A 182 27.27 6.21 17.74
C LYS A 182 27.34 7.42 16.80
N ILE A 183 26.21 8.06 16.50
CA ILE A 183 26.21 9.23 15.61
C ILE A 183 26.92 10.44 16.22
N SER A 184 27.00 10.52 17.55
CA SER A 184 27.65 11.66 18.23
C SER A 184 29.17 11.67 18.07
N THR A 185 29.77 10.53 17.70
CA THR A 185 31.21 10.41 17.41
C THR A 185 31.57 10.69 15.95
N GLU A 186 30.57 10.99 15.12
CA GLU A 186 30.72 11.16 13.68
C GLU A 186 30.85 12.64 13.30
N ALA A 187 31.50 12.92 12.17
CA ALA A 187 31.80 14.29 11.74
C ALA A 187 30.53 15.18 11.53
N SER A 188 29.38 14.57 11.27
CA SER A 188 28.09 15.25 11.20
C SER A 188 26.94 14.25 11.41
N ILE A 189 25.74 14.75 11.72
CA ILE A 189 24.52 13.91 11.76
C ILE A 189 24.28 13.19 10.42
N ALA A 190 24.58 13.86 9.30
CA ALA A 190 24.41 13.27 7.98
C ALA A 190 25.38 12.10 7.75
N ALA A 191 26.66 12.28 8.11
CA ALA A 191 27.68 11.23 8.06
C ALA A 191 27.34 10.09 9.03
N GLY A 192 26.94 10.41 10.27
CA GLY A 192 26.57 9.39 11.24
C GLY A 192 25.39 8.53 10.81
N VAL A 193 24.37 9.12 10.17
CA VAL A 193 23.25 8.35 9.59
C VAL A 193 23.70 7.45 8.45
N GLN A 194 24.64 7.91 7.60
CA GLN A 194 25.17 7.13 6.48
C GLN A 194 26.03 5.96 6.97
N ASN A 195 27.00 6.26 7.84
CA ASN A 195 27.99 5.31 8.35
C ASN A 195 27.36 4.25 9.27
N ASN A 196 26.26 4.59 9.95
CA ASN A 196 25.53 3.70 10.85
C ASN A 196 24.17 3.28 10.26
N SER A 197 24.09 3.11 8.94
CA SER A 197 22.84 2.81 8.22
C SER A 197 22.19 1.49 8.64
N VAL A 198 22.96 0.49 9.08
CA VAL A 198 22.44 -0.77 9.62
C VAL A 198 21.69 -0.54 10.94
N ASP A 199 22.27 0.23 11.86
CA ASP A 199 21.60 0.58 13.12
C ASP A 199 20.37 1.47 12.86
N CYS A 200 20.44 2.36 11.86
CA CYS A 200 19.30 3.15 11.41
C CYS A 200 18.14 2.25 10.92
N LEU A 201 18.43 1.19 10.16
CA LEU A 201 17.43 0.22 9.72
C LEU A 201 16.81 -0.53 10.90
N LYS A 202 17.63 -1.05 11.82
CA LYS A 202 17.15 -1.74 13.04
C LYS A 202 16.24 -0.84 13.88
N LEU A 203 16.66 0.39 14.12
CA LEU A 203 15.87 1.39 14.85
C LEU A 203 14.54 1.68 14.14
N THR A 204 14.55 1.78 12.81
CA THR A 204 13.35 2.03 12.01
C THR A 204 12.36 0.85 12.11
N ASN A 205 12.86 -0.38 12.04
CA ASN A 205 12.05 -1.58 12.20
C ASN A 205 11.51 -1.70 13.64
N ALA A 206 12.33 -1.42 14.64
CA ALA A 206 11.91 -1.44 16.05
C ALA A 206 10.79 -0.42 16.32
N TYR A 207 10.86 0.77 15.70
CA TYR A 207 9.80 1.78 15.79
C TYR A 207 8.52 1.33 15.07
N ALA A 208 8.63 0.82 13.85
CA ALA A 208 7.47 0.35 13.10
C ALA A 208 6.73 -0.76 13.86
N ASN A 209 7.48 -1.72 14.42
CA ASN A 209 6.94 -2.79 15.26
C ASN A 209 6.27 -2.24 16.53
N LEU A 210 6.91 -1.28 17.22
CA LEU A 210 6.31 -0.62 18.38
C LEU A 210 4.99 0.06 18.02
N VAL A 211 4.94 0.82 16.92
CA VAL A 211 3.72 1.51 16.48
C VAL A 211 2.60 0.51 16.23
N ILE A 212 2.86 -0.58 15.51
CA ILE A 212 1.81 -1.58 15.21
C ILE A 212 1.33 -2.25 16.50
N VAL A 213 2.23 -2.70 17.37
CA VAL A 213 1.88 -3.36 18.65
C VAL A 213 1.09 -2.41 19.56
N LYS A 214 1.55 -1.17 19.71
CA LYS A 214 0.91 -0.16 20.55
C LYS A 214 -0.48 0.20 20.03
N THR A 215 -0.61 0.48 18.73
CA THR A 215 -1.92 0.77 18.13
C THR A 215 -2.88 -0.41 18.27
N PHE A 216 -2.41 -1.65 18.11
CA PHE A 216 -3.28 -2.82 18.29
C PHE A 216 -3.69 -3.00 19.75
N ALA A 217 -2.76 -2.83 20.70
CA ALA A 217 -3.02 -2.87 22.13
C ALA A 217 -4.05 -1.82 22.57
N GLU A 218 -3.91 -0.58 22.12
CA GLU A 218 -4.85 0.52 22.38
C GLU A 218 -6.23 0.21 21.77
N ALA A 219 -6.25 -0.34 20.55
CA ALA A 219 -7.50 -0.69 19.87
C ALA A 219 -8.29 -1.77 20.65
N VAL A 220 -7.64 -2.80 21.19
CA VAL A 220 -8.34 -3.87 21.93
C VAL A 220 -8.77 -3.49 23.35
N GLN A 221 -8.33 -2.34 23.85
CA GLN A 221 -8.74 -1.78 25.14
C GLN A 221 -10.06 -0.98 25.05
N SER A 222 -10.40 -0.44 23.87
CA SER A 222 -11.63 0.35 23.66
C SER A 222 -12.44 -0.15 22.47
N PRO A 223 -13.65 -0.70 22.67
CA PRO A 223 -14.51 -1.14 21.56
C PRO A 223 -14.78 -0.05 20.52
N ALA A 224 -14.90 1.21 20.97
CA ALA A 224 -15.09 2.37 20.11
C ALA A 224 -13.89 2.70 19.22
N ALA A 225 -12.69 2.20 19.55
CA ALA A 225 -11.50 2.33 18.72
C ALA A 225 -11.45 1.28 17.59
N LEU A 226 -12.21 0.18 17.71
CA LEU A 226 -12.26 -0.90 16.71
C LEU A 226 -13.35 -0.69 15.67
N THR A 227 -14.52 -0.17 16.08
CA THR A 227 -15.66 0.07 15.19
C THR A 227 -16.58 1.16 15.75
N THR A 228 -17.30 1.85 14.85
CA THR A 228 -18.38 2.77 15.22
C THR A 228 -19.72 2.05 15.44
N GLU A 229 -19.81 0.78 15.07
CA GLU A 229 -21.00 -0.06 15.22
C GLU A 229 -21.06 -0.71 16.59
N PHE A 230 -22.27 -0.97 17.08
CA PHE A 230 -22.47 -1.73 18.31
C PHE A 230 -22.04 -3.19 18.12
N LEU A 231 -21.06 -3.64 18.91
CA LEU A 231 -20.67 -5.05 18.97
C LEU A 231 -21.58 -5.78 19.95
N SER A 232 -22.45 -6.66 19.42
CA SER A 232 -23.44 -7.43 20.18
C SER A 232 -22.80 -8.40 21.19
N THR A 233 -21.59 -8.87 20.92
CA THR A 233 -20.98 -10.00 21.64
C THR A 233 -19.56 -9.68 22.11
N SER A 234 -19.29 -9.89 23.41
CA SER A 234 -17.95 -9.79 24.00
C SER A 234 -16.94 -10.79 23.41
N ALA A 235 -17.43 -11.88 22.79
CA ALA A 235 -16.63 -12.90 22.12
C ALA A 235 -15.77 -12.32 20.98
N VAL A 236 -16.29 -11.38 20.19
CA VAL A 236 -15.53 -10.76 19.09
C VAL A 236 -14.33 -9.99 19.64
N LEU A 237 -14.55 -9.20 20.70
CA LEU A 237 -13.48 -8.46 21.38
C LEU A 237 -12.43 -9.41 21.97
N ASN A 238 -12.86 -10.53 22.54
CA ASN A 238 -11.96 -11.53 23.11
C ASN A 238 -11.07 -12.16 22.02
N VAL A 239 -11.62 -12.59 20.90
CA VAL A 239 -10.80 -13.23 19.84
C VAL A 239 -9.84 -12.23 19.19
N VAL A 240 -10.25 -10.98 18.97
CA VAL A 240 -9.35 -9.93 18.47
C VAL A 240 -8.24 -9.64 19.49
N ARG A 241 -8.53 -9.70 20.79
CA ARG A 241 -7.54 -9.61 21.86
C ARG A 241 -6.55 -10.78 21.85
N LEU A 242 -7.01 -12.01 21.60
CA LEU A 242 -6.12 -13.17 21.42
C LEU A 242 -5.15 -12.95 20.25
N LEU A 243 -5.63 -12.42 19.12
CA LEU A 243 -4.76 -12.06 17.98
C LEU A 243 -3.75 -10.97 18.37
N CYS A 244 -4.16 -9.98 19.17
CA CYS A 244 -3.25 -8.94 19.65
C CYS A 244 -2.12 -9.52 20.51
N HIS A 245 -2.44 -10.46 21.42
CA HIS A 245 -1.43 -11.18 22.21
C HIS A 245 -0.51 -12.01 21.32
N LEU A 246 -1.07 -12.79 20.40
CA LEU A 246 -0.30 -13.65 19.51
C LEU A 246 0.67 -12.82 18.65
N PHE A 247 0.20 -11.71 18.08
CA PHE A 247 1.03 -10.80 17.31
C PHE A 247 2.17 -10.23 18.17
N ALA A 248 1.88 -9.64 19.33
CA ALA A 248 2.90 -9.01 20.16
C ALA A 248 3.96 -10.01 20.65
N LEU A 249 3.55 -11.18 21.12
CA LEU A 249 4.46 -12.20 21.66
C LEU A 249 5.32 -12.85 20.56
N THR A 250 4.77 -13.08 19.36
CA THR A 250 5.56 -13.63 18.24
C THR A 250 6.56 -12.61 17.69
N GLN A 251 6.20 -11.32 17.64
CA GLN A 251 7.17 -10.25 17.32
C GLN A 251 8.28 -10.14 18.36
N LEU A 252 7.94 -10.33 19.65
CA LEU A 252 8.91 -10.36 20.74
C LEU A 252 9.86 -11.55 20.60
N GLU A 253 9.32 -12.76 20.41
CA GLU A 253 10.12 -13.97 20.23
C GLU A 253 11.09 -13.85 19.04
N ALA A 254 10.61 -13.38 17.89
CA ALA A 254 11.41 -13.25 16.67
C ALA A 254 12.61 -12.30 16.82
N THR A 255 12.55 -11.36 17.76
CA THR A 255 13.62 -10.36 18.00
C THR A 255 14.09 -10.35 19.45
N SER A 256 14.02 -11.50 20.14
CA SER A 256 14.25 -11.60 21.59
C SER A 256 15.60 -11.06 22.07
N GLY A 257 16.64 -11.16 21.23
CA GLY A 257 17.97 -10.64 21.54
C GLY A 257 17.98 -9.14 21.85
N GLU A 258 17.26 -8.34 21.05
CA GLU A 258 17.19 -6.88 21.25
C GLU A 258 16.44 -6.52 22.54
N PHE A 259 15.43 -7.31 22.92
CA PHE A 259 14.70 -7.11 24.18
C PHE A 259 15.57 -7.46 25.39
N MET A 260 16.34 -8.55 25.31
CA MET A 260 17.29 -8.94 26.36
C MET A 260 18.42 -7.91 26.51
N GLU A 261 18.98 -7.42 25.40
CA GLU A 261 20.02 -6.36 25.42
C GLU A 261 19.53 -5.07 26.08
N SER A 262 18.25 -4.73 25.89
CA SER A 262 17.63 -3.57 26.53
C SER A 262 17.27 -3.78 28.01
N GLY A 263 17.46 -4.99 28.54
CA GLY A 263 17.21 -5.35 29.93
C GLY A 263 15.73 -5.45 30.32
N CYS A 264 14.81 -5.48 29.35
CA CYS A 264 13.37 -5.48 29.62
C CYS A 264 12.69 -6.86 29.58
N VAL A 265 13.40 -7.85 29.02
CA VAL A 265 13.01 -9.27 28.93
C VAL A 265 14.18 -10.11 29.43
N PHE A 266 13.89 -11.10 30.26
CA PHE A 266 14.88 -11.96 30.88
C PHE A 266 14.87 -13.36 30.24
N PRO A 267 15.99 -14.12 30.28
CA PRO A 267 16.00 -15.51 29.82
C PRO A 267 14.90 -16.38 30.44
N THR A 268 14.52 -16.09 31.69
CA THR A 268 13.43 -16.76 32.42
C THR A 268 12.03 -16.47 31.86
N ASP A 269 11.84 -15.36 31.15
CA ASP A 269 10.55 -15.01 30.55
C ASP A 269 10.29 -15.81 29.27
N MET A 270 11.34 -16.19 28.52
CA MET A 270 11.19 -16.79 27.19
C MET A 270 10.41 -18.11 27.18
N PRO A 271 10.61 -19.05 28.11
CA PRO A 271 9.75 -20.24 28.18
C PRO A 271 8.28 -19.89 28.42
N LEU A 272 7.99 -18.86 29.21
CA LEU A 272 6.62 -18.42 29.50
C LEU A 272 5.96 -17.78 28.27
N ILE A 273 6.72 -16.96 27.54
CA ILE A 273 6.28 -16.35 26.29
C ILE A 273 5.94 -17.43 25.25
N ARG A 274 6.81 -18.43 25.08
CA ARG A 274 6.56 -19.55 24.16
C ARG A 274 5.34 -20.37 24.54
N ALA A 275 5.21 -20.72 25.82
CA ALA A 275 4.03 -21.42 26.32
C ALA A 275 2.73 -20.63 26.09
N ASN A 276 2.76 -19.30 26.24
CA ASN A 276 1.62 -18.46 25.89
C ASN A 276 1.33 -18.48 24.38
N ILE A 277 2.34 -18.43 23.52
CA ILE A 277 2.14 -18.53 22.07
C ILE A 277 1.45 -19.85 21.73
N GLU A 278 1.95 -20.97 22.24
CA GLU A 278 1.36 -22.31 22.03
C GLU A 278 -0.11 -22.37 22.48
N GLU A 279 -0.43 -21.85 23.66
CA GLU A 279 -1.81 -21.80 24.17
C GLU A 279 -2.72 -20.87 23.36
N LEU A 280 -2.18 -19.74 22.87
CA LEU A 280 -2.93 -18.83 22.00
C LEU A 280 -3.24 -19.48 20.66
N LEU A 281 -2.32 -20.27 20.08
CA LEU A 281 -2.56 -21.01 18.85
C LEU A 281 -3.75 -21.97 19.00
N VAL A 282 -3.79 -22.72 20.11
CA VAL A 282 -4.91 -23.63 20.43
C VAL A 282 -6.22 -22.87 20.59
N GLN A 283 -6.21 -21.72 21.26
CA GLN A 283 -7.42 -20.90 21.46
C GLN A 283 -7.92 -20.24 20.18
N ILE A 284 -7.02 -19.84 19.26
CA ILE A 284 -7.37 -19.16 18.01
C ILE A 284 -7.80 -20.16 16.92
N ARG A 285 -7.25 -21.37 16.93
CA ARG A 285 -7.49 -22.41 15.91
C ARG A 285 -8.98 -22.65 15.60
N PRO A 286 -9.90 -22.80 16.58
CA PRO A 286 -11.33 -23.00 16.29
C PRO A 286 -11.96 -21.81 15.54
N HIS A 287 -11.37 -20.63 15.65
CA HIS A 287 -11.87 -19.40 15.03
C HIS A 287 -11.17 -19.07 13.71
N ALA A 288 -10.14 -19.82 13.30
CA ALA A 288 -9.25 -19.45 12.20
C ALA A 288 -10.00 -19.22 10.87
N VAL A 289 -10.93 -20.11 10.49
CA VAL A 289 -11.74 -19.97 9.26
C VAL A 289 -12.66 -18.75 9.37
N THR A 290 -13.34 -18.56 10.50
CA THR A 290 -14.23 -17.41 10.72
C THR A 290 -13.46 -16.08 10.70
N LEU A 291 -12.24 -16.06 11.27
CA LEU A 291 -11.37 -14.89 11.25
C LEU A 291 -10.95 -14.54 9.82
N VAL A 292 -10.61 -15.51 8.99
CA VAL A 292 -10.29 -15.20 7.57
C VAL A 292 -11.53 -14.84 6.76
N ASP A 293 -12.70 -15.41 7.07
CA ASP A 293 -13.97 -14.99 6.47
C ASP A 293 -14.35 -13.55 6.85
N GLY A 294 -13.89 -13.08 8.00
CA GLY A 294 -14.07 -11.69 8.42
C GLY A 294 -13.58 -10.68 7.39
N PHE A 295 -12.51 -10.99 6.63
CA PHE A 295 -12.00 -10.15 5.53
C PHE A 295 -12.98 -9.94 4.39
N ASN A 296 -14.03 -10.77 4.31
CA ASN A 296 -15.14 -10.64 3.37
C ASN A 296 -14.69 -10.56 1.91
N PHE A 297 -13.68 -11.35 1.54
CA PHE A 297 -13.27 -11.51 0.16
C PHE A 297 -14.19 -12.50 -0.56
N SER A 298 -14.79 -12.07 -1.67
CA SER A 298 -15.48 -12.94 -2.62
C SER A 298 -14.48 -13.87 -3.32
N ASP A 299 -14.94 -15.03 -3.79
CA ASP A 299 -14.09 -15.98 -4.54
C ASP A 299 -13.50 -15.35 -5.80
N HIS A 300 -14.25 -14.43 -6.40
CA HIS A 300 -13.79 -13.61 -7.52
C HIS A 300 -12.61 -12.73 -7.11
N SER A 301 -12.67 -12.06 -5.95
CA SER A 301 -11.58 -11.21 -5.46
C SER A 301 -10.34 -11.97 -4.98
N LEU A 302 -10.50 -13.22 -4.55
CA LEU A 302 -9.41 -14.11 -4.18
C LEU A 302 -8.75 -14.73 -5.42
N ASN A 303 -9.52 -14.95 -6.49
CA ASN A 303 -9.09 -15.57 -7.74
C ASN A 303 -8.21 -16.81 -7.50
N SER A 304 -8.67 -17.69 -6.60
CA SER A 304 -7.91 -18.84 -6.15
C SER A 304 -8.85 -20.02 -5.92
N THR A 305 -8.62 -21.11 -6.65
CA THR A 305 -9.32 -22.38 -6.46
C THR A 305 -9.10 -22.97 -5.07
N LEU A 306 -7.92 -22.71 -4.46
CA LEU A 306 -7.58 -23.17 -3.12
C LEU A 306 -8.28 -22.37 -2.01
N GLY A 307 -8.59 -21.10 -2.27
CA GLY A 307 -9.16 -20.18 -1.29
C GLY A 307 -10.67 -20.02 -1.36
N ARG A 308 -11.37 -20.87 -2.13
CA ARG A 308 -12.81 -20.76 -2.34
C ARG A 308 -13.59 -20.75 -1.03
N TYR A 309 -14.64 -19.95 -0.99
CA TYR A 309 -15.52 -19.81 0.14
C TYR A 309 -16.26 -21.12 0.39
N ASP A 310 -16.63 -21.89 -0.62
CA ASP A 310 -17.28 -23.20 -0.41
C ASP A 310 -16.31 -24.33 -0.02
N GLY A 311 -14.99 -24.11 -0.17
CA GLY A 311 -13.92 -25.07 0.12
C GLY A 311 -13.94 -26.29 -0.81
N ASN A 312 -14.64 -26.17 -1.94
CA ASN A 312 -14.68 -27.16 -3.01
C ASN A 312 -13.39 -27.11 -3.84
N VAL A 313 -12.26 -27.34 -3.16
CA VAL A 313 -10.92 -27.03 -3.69
C VAL A 313 -10.53 -27.97 -4.82
N TYR A 314 -10.74 -29.28 -4.67
CA TYR A 314 -10.21 -30.28 -5.60
C TYR A 314 -10.96 -30.27 -6.93
N GLU A 315 -12.28 -30.14 -6.88
CA GLU A 315 -13.17 -30.00 -8.02
C GLU A 315 -12.86 -28.70 -8.77
N ALA A 316 -12.73 -27.58 -8.05
CA ALA A 316 -12.39 -26.30 -8.67
C ALA A 316 -10.97 -26.29 -9.27
N LEU A 317 -10.00 -26.97 -8.63
CA LEU A 317 -8.67 -27.19 -9.20
C LEU A 317 -8.76 -27.97 -10.52
N TYR A 318 -9.53 -29.07 -10.52
CA TYR A 318 -9.72 -29.89 -11.71
C TYR A 318 -10.43 -29.11 -12.82
N GLU A 319 -11.53 -28.43 -12.52
CA GLU A 319 -12.27 -27.57 -13.46
C GLU A 319 -11.38 -26.45 -14.01
N SER A 320 -10.62 -25.75 -13.16
CA SER A 320 -9.68 -24.71 -13.60
C SER A 320 -8.61 -25.28 -14.52
N ALA A 321 -8.03 -26.44 -14.17
CA ALA A 321 -7.08 -27.13 -15.04
C ALA A 321 -7.70 -27.47 -16.40
N GLN A 322 -8.97 -27.90 -16.46
CA GLN A 322 -9.65 -28.16 -17.74
C GLN A 322 -9.71 -26.91 -18.64
N HIS A 323 -9.59 -25.69 -18.14
CA HIS A 323 -9.60 -24.47 -18.98
C HIS A 323 -8.23 -24.11 -19.55
N ASP A 324 -7.16 -24.83 -19.19
CA ASP A 324 -5.82 -24.59 -19.72
C ASP A 324 -5.80 -24.82 -21.24
N PRO A 325 -5.32 -23.86 -22.06
CA PRO A 325 -5.23 -24.01 -23.51
C PRO A 325 -4.44 -25.24 -23.96
N LEU A 326 -3.48 -25.74 -23.18
CA LEU A 326 -2.74 -26.98 -23.48
C LEU A 326 -3.65 -28.22 -23.47
N ASN A 327 -4.75 -28.21 -22.71
CA ASN A 327 -5.71 -29.32 -22.69
C ASN A 327 -6.60 -29.34 -23.95
N HIS A 328 -6.71 -28.20 -24.64
CA HIS A 328 -7.52 -28.01 -25.85
C HIS A 328 -6.73 -27.78 -27.12
N SER A 329 -5.41 -27.68 -27.03
CA SER A 329 -4.54 -27.48 -28.20
C SER A 329 -4.63 -28.68 -29.14
N SER A 330 -4.61 -28.39 -30.44
CA SER A 330 -4.62 -29.35 -31.53
C SER A 330 -3.22 -29.84 -31.91
N ASP A 331 -2.17 -29.39 -31.19
CA ASP A 331 -0.77 -29.88 -31.27
C ASP A 331 -0.59 -31.32 -30.78
N LYS A 332 -1.68 -32.07 -30.69
CA LYS A 332 -1.71 -33.52 -30.49
C LYS A 332 -1.01 -34.27 -31.63
N VAL A 333 -0.76 -33.66 -32.80
CA VAL A 333 -0.12 -34.29 -33.97
C VAL A 333 1.37 -34.59 -33.75
N ALA A 334 2.13 -33.72 -33.08
CA ALA A 334 3.58 -33.93 -32.87
C ALA A 334 3.90 -35.02 -31.82
N LEU A 335 3.01 -35.24 -30.85
CA LEU A 335 3.16 -36.29 -29.83
C LEU A 335 2.57 -37.64 -30.26
N HIS A 336 1.63 -37.64 -31.22
CA HIS A 336 0.94 -38.84 -31.72
C HIS A 336 1.89 -39.84 -32.41
N GLU A 337 2.95 -39.37 -33.07
CA GLU A 337 3.96 -40.26 -33.66
C GLU A 337 4.86 -40.92 -32.61
N LEU A 338 5.06 -40.29 -31.44
CA LEU A 338 6.00 -40.73 -30.41
C LEU A 338 5.44 -41.74 -29.40
N LEU A 339 4.12 -41.77 -29.17
CA LEU A 339 3.51 -42.55 -28.07
C LEU A 339 2.49 -43.62 -28.53
N ARG A 340 2.31 -43.81 -29.85
CA ARG A 340 1.33 -44.74 -30.44
C ARG A 340 1.43 -46.21 -29.93
N PRO A 341 2.61 -46.80 -29.67
CA PRO A 341 2.72 -48.20 -29.23
C PRO A 341 2.24 -48.45 -27.79
N ILE A 342 2.16 -47.41 -26.96
CA ILE A 342 1.87 -47.52 -25.51
C ILE A 342 0.37 -47.32 -25.22
N ARG A 343 -0.36 -46.65 -26.14
CA ARG A 343 -1.73 -46.15 -25.89
C ARG A 343 -2.87 -47.11 -26.24
N ASP A 344 -2.61 -48.20 -26.95
CA ASP A 344 -3.64 -49.21 -27.25
C ASP A 344 -4.09 -49.98 -25.98
N GLU A 345 -3.33 -49.90 -24.90
CA GLU A 345 -3.48 -50.79 -23.74
C GLU A 345 -4.38 -50.26 -22.61
N ILE A 346 -4.66 -48.95 -22.53
CA ILE A 346 -5.18 -48.33 -21.29
C ILE A 346 -6.62 -47.77 -21.41
N ALA A 347 -7.23 -47.77 -22.60
CA ALA A 347 -8.51 -47.10 -22.85
C ALA A 347 -9.77 -47.87 -22.36
N ARG A 348 -10.07 -47.88 -21.05
CA ARG A 348 -11.41 -48.24 -20.51
C ARG A 348 -11.86 -47.36 -19.33
N SER A 349 -12.70 -46.37 -19.67
CA SER A 349 -13.86 -45.79 -18.94
C SER A 349 -13.71 -45.01 -17.61
N GLN A 350 -14.31 -43.80 -17.57
CA GLN A 350 -14.73 -43.02 -16.39
C GLN A 350 -16.16 -42.46 -16.59
N SER A 351 -16.92 -42.24 -15.51
CA SER A 351 -18.02 -41.25 -15.44
C SER A 351 -18.32 -40.85 -13.98
N GLN A 352 -18.60 -39.56 -13.76
CA GLN A 352 -18.72 -38.88 -12.46
C GLN A 352 -20.16 -38.36 -12.24
N VAL A 353 -20.59 -38.20 -10.97
CA VAL A 353 -21.84 -37.54 -10.56
C VAL A 353 -21.56 -36.58 -9.39
N ARG A 354 -22.21 -35.41 -9.41
CA ARG A 354 -22.20 -34.29 -8.44
C ARG A 354 -22.78 -34.63 -7.06
N MET A 355 -22.35 -33.92 -5.98
CA MET A 355 -23.20 -33.28 -4.93
C MET A 355 -22.42 -32.50 -3.83
N THR A 356 -22.99 -31.35 -3.40
CA THR A 356 -22.97 -30.61 -2.10
C THR A 356 -21.67 -30.18 -1.34
N SER A 357 -21.70 -28.95 -0.76
CA SER A 357 -20.58 -28.16 -0.19
C SER A 357 -20.04 -28.62 1.19
N PRO A 358 -18.72 -28.90 1.35
CA PRO A 358 -18.11 -29.37 2.61
C PRO A 358 -17.92 -28.32 3.73
N LEU A 359 -17.81 -27.01 3.43
CA LEU A 359 -17.47 -26.00 4.45
C LEU A 359 -18.61 -25.59 5.38
N ASP A 360 -19.83 -26.03 5.11
CA ASP A 360 -20.96 -25.75 5.98
C ASP A 360 -20.83 -26.46 7.33
N THR A 361 -20.08 -27.56 7.40
CA THR A 361 -19.78 -28.26 8.65
C THR A 361 -18.82 -27.46 9.53
N GLU A 362 -17.79 -26.84 8.95
CA GLU A 362 -16.83 -26.00 9.67
C GLU A 362 -17.47 -24.69 10.16
N ARG A 363 -18.32 -24.05 9.33
CA ARG A 363 -19.04 -22.83 9.74
C ARG A 363 -19.94 -23.05 10.95
N ARG A 364 -20.58 -24.21 11.03
CA ARG A 364 -21.47 -24.58 12.14
C ARG A 364 -20.73 -24.74 13.46
N GLN A 365 -19.40 -24.91 13.45
CA GLN A 365 -18.59 -24.98 14.67
C GLN A 365 -18.32 -23.59 15.28
N SER A 366 -18.58 -22.50 14.54
CA SER A 366 -18.36 -21.13 15.01
C SER A 366 -19.69 -20.39 15.19
N PRO A 367 -20.01 -19.87 16.39
CA PRO A 367 -21.22 -19.10 16.61
C PRO A 367 -21.14 -17.66 16.07
N LEU A 368 -20.02 -17.28 15.43
CA LEU A 368 -19.76 -15.91 15.00
C LEU A 368 -20.37 -15.62 13.61
N PRO A 369 -21.20 -14.58 13.47
CA PRO A 369 -21.70 -14.17 12.16
C PRO A 369 -20.60 -13.47 11.34
N ALA A 370 -20.16 -14.09 10.24
CA ALA A 370 -19.15 -13.52 9.33
C ALA A 370 -19.49 -12.10 8.86
N ARG A 371 -20.78 -11.81 8.72
CA ARG A 371 -21.30 -10.48 8.35
C ARG A 371 -20.94 -9.40 9.36
N GLU A 372 -20.93 -9.70 10.66
CA GLU A 372 -20.52 -8.73 11.69
C GLU A 372 -19.00 -8.50 11.70
N LEU A 373 -18.22 -9.55 11.41
CA LEU A 373 -16.77 -9.40 11.23
C LEU A 373 -16.43 -8.53 10.02
N ALA A 374 -17.19 -8.62 8.93
CA ALA A 374 -17.08 -7.72 7.80
C ALA A 374 -17.31 -6.25 8.22
N TYR A 375 -18.26 -5.97 9.11
CA TYR A 375 -18.49 -4.61 9.62
C TYR A 375 -17.29 -4.08 10.42
N VAL A 376 -16.60 -4.92 11.18
CA VAL A 376 -15.35 -4.54 11.85
C VAL A 376 -14.25 -4.23 10.82
N LEU A 377 -14.09 -5.08 9.80
CA LEU A 377 -13.05 -4.89 8.79
C LEU A 377 -13.36 -3.82 7.75
N HIS A 378 -14.61 -3.37 7.64
CA HIS A 378 -15.01 -2.26 6.78
C HIS A 378 -15.52 -1.05 7.57
N GLN A 379 -15.37 -1.06 8.91
CA GLN A 379 -15.75 -0.03 9.89
C GLN A 379 -17.26 0.20 10.07
N SER A 380 -18.10 -0.17 9.11
CA SER A 380 -19.55 -0.03 9.22
C SER A 380 -20.29 -1.01 8.31
N LYS A 381 -21.55 -1.27 8.64
CA LYS A 381 -22.46 -2.01 7.75
C LYS A 381 -22.64 -1.29 6.42
N SER A 382 -22.83 0.03 6.49
CA SER A 382 -23.00 0.87 5.30
C SER A 382 -21.84 0.75 4.31
N ASN A 383 -20.61 0.62 4.80
CA ASN A 383 -19.44 0.45 3.94
C ASN A 383 -19.40 -0.93 3.28
N VAL A 384 -19.77 -2.01 3.99
CA VAL A 384 -19.88 -3.35 3.39
C VAL A 384 -20.92 -3.35 2.29
N GLU A 385 -22.12 -2.84 2.57
CA GLU A 385 -23.21 -2.77 1.59
C GLU A 385 -22.84 -1.88 0.40
N LYS A 386 -22.09 -0.79 0.64
CA LYS A 386 -21.58 0.06 -0.44
C LYS A 386 -20.59 -0.70 -1.31
N LEU A 387 -19.65 -1.46 -0.74
CA LEU A 387 -18.69 -2.27 -1.50
C LEU A 387 -19.41 -3.34 -2.31
N GLU A 388 -20.34 -4.09 -1.70
CA GLU A 388 -21.15 -5.11 -2.39
C GLU A 388 -21.94 -4.50 -3.55
N ARG A 389 -22.56 -3.32 -3.33
CA ARG A 389 -23.29 -2.60 -4.38
C ARG A 389 -22.36 -2.21 -5.54
N LEU A 390 -21.18 -1.65 -5.24
CA LEU A 390 -20.22 -1.25 -6.27
C LEU A 390 -19.63 -2.45 -7.02
N GLU A 391 -19.35 -3.56 -6.33
CA GLU A 391 -18.91 -4.81 -6.94
C GLU A 391 -20.00 -5.39 -7.86
N ALA A 392 -21.26 -5.40 -7.41
CA ALA A 392 -22.39 -5.88 -8.20
C ALA A 392 -22.57 -5.10 -9.51
N LEU A 393 -22.29 -3.79 -9.52
CA LEU A 393 -22.31 -2.99 -10.75
C LEU A 393 -21.25 -3.45 -11.78
N LEU A 394 -20.12 -3.99 -11.32
CA LEU A 394 -19.03 -4.45 -12.17
C LEU A 394 -19.25 -5.91 -12.60
N VAL A 395 -19.61 -6.80 -11.68
CA VAL A 395 -19.84 -8.23 -11.95
C VAL A 395 -20.97 -8.46 -12.96
N ALA A 396 -21.95 -7.55 -13.01
CA ALA A 396 -23.05 -7.64 -13.97
C ALA A 396 -22.62 -7.46 -15.44
N ASP A 397 -21.45 -6.88 -15.72
CA ASP A 397 -20.96 -6.64 -17.07
C ASP A 397 -19.86 -7.67 -17.44
N PRO A 398 -20.06 -8.50 -18.49
CA PRO A 398 -19.12 -9.55 -18.89
C PRO A 398 -17.70 -9.06 -19.20
N LEU A 399 -17.51 -7.78 -19.53
CA LEU A 399 -16.19 -7.19 -19.76
C LEU A 399 -15.28 -7.33 -18.54
N PHE A 400 -15.86 -7.46 -17.35
CA PHE A 400 -15.12 -7.58 -16.11
C PHE A 400 -14.71 -9.02 -15.75
N ASN A 401 -15.09 -10.02 -16.54
CA ASN A 401 -14.57 -11.38 -16.38
C ASN A 401 -13.07 -11.41 -16.71
N HIS A 402 -12.26 -11.79 -15.72
CA HIS A 402 -10.80 -11.78 -15.79
C HIS A 402 -10.17 -13.19 -15.63
N GLU A 403 -10.95 -14.26 -15.74
CA GLU A 403 -10.44 -15.65 -15.59
C GLU A 403 -9.31 -15.97 -16.58
N LYS A 404 -9.39 -15.40 -17.79
CA LYS A 404 -8.40 -15.62 -18.86
C LYS A 404 -7.24 -14.64 -18.85
N MET A 405 -7.29 -13.65 -17.98
CA MET A 405 -6.44 -12.45 -18.04
C MET A 405 -4.95 -12.78 -17.93
N ASN A 406 -4.60 -13.74 -17.08
CA ASN A 406 -3.22 -14.18 -16.86
C ASN A 406 -2.61 -14.93 -18.07
N TYR A 407 -3.44 -15.44 -18.97
CA TYR A 407 -3.00 -16.22 -20.15
C TYR A 407 -2.89 -15.36 -21.41
N LEU A 408 -3.36 -14.10 -21.36
CA LEU A 408 -3.28 -13.20 -22.51
C LEU A 408 -1.86 -12.64 -22.66
N PRO A 409 -1.38 -12.40 -23.90
CA PRO A 409 -0.19 -11.60 -24.15
C PRO A 409 -0.32 -10.19 -23.55
N ARG A 410 0.80 -9.59 -23.13
CA ARG A 410 0.82 -8.31 -22.39
C ARG A 410 0.09 -7.16 -23.11
N ASP A 411 0.21 -7.07 -24.43
CA ASP A 411 -0.46 -6.03 -25.22
C ASP A 411 -1.99 -6.18 -25.19
N GLN A 412 -2.48 -7.42 -25.18
CA GLN A 412 -3.90 -7.71 -24.99
C GLN A 412 -4.30 -7.45 -23.54
N GLN A 413 -3.44 -7.78 -22.57
CA GLN A 413 -3.72 -7.48 -21.16
C GLN A 413 -3.92 -5.98 -20.92
N TYR A 414 -3.03 -5.17 -21.48
CA TYR A 414 -3.14 -3.71 -21.46
C TYR A 414 -4.47 -3.23 -22.05
N LYS A 415 -4.84 -3.69 -23.26
CA LYS A 415 -6.09 -3.29 -23.92
C LYS A 415 -7.32 -3.65 -23.09
N CYS A 416 -7.41 -4.88 -22.57
CA CYS A 416 -8.52 -5.31 -21.74
C CYS A 416 -8.63 -4.47 -20.46
N ALA A 417 -7.52 -4.22 -19.76
CA ALA A 417 -7.50 -3.41 -18.56
C ALA A 417 -7.95 -1.96 -18.82
N THR A 418 -7.51 -1.36 -19.94
CA THR A 418 -7.97 -0.01 -20.35
C THR A 418 -9.46 0.00 -20.69
N GLN A 419 -9.98 -1.03 -21.36
CA GLN A 419 -11.40 -1.16 -21.66
C GLN A 419 -12.25 -1.28 -20.38
N MET A 420 -11.81 -2.11 -19.42
CA MET A 420 -12.45 -2.25 -18.10
C MET A 420 -12.48 -0.91 -17.36
N ALA A 421 -11.37 -0.17 -17.36
CA ALA A 421 -11.30 1.14 -16.72
C ALA A 421 -12.25 2.16 -17.36
N GLY A 422 -12.28 2.23 -18.70
CA GLY A 422 -13.23 3.09 -19.40
C GLY A 422 -14.69 2.68 -19.16
N ARG A 423 -14.98 1.37 -19.05
CA ARG A 423 -16.31 0.88 -18.71
C ARG A 423 -16.72 1.24 -17.29
N ALA A 424 -15.79 1.20 -16.34
CA ALA A 424 -16.04 1.61 -14.96
C ALA A 424 -16.42 3.10 -14.87
N GLU A 425 -15.78 3.98 -15.65
CA GLU A 425 -16.16 5.40 -15.75
C GLU A 425 -17.58 5.57 -16.30
N VAL A 426 -17.93 4.81 -17.35
CA VAL A 426 -19.30 4.82 -17.91
C VAL A 426 -20.32 4.35 -16.87
N ILE A 427 -20.01 3.30 -16.12
CA ILE A 427 -20.86 2.78 -15.04
C ILE A 427 -21.02 3.83 -13.94
N ALA A 428 -19.93 4.48 -13.52
CA ALA A 428 -19.96 5.52 -12.51
C ALA A 428 -20.85 6.70 -12.93
N HIS A 429 -20.70 7.18 -14.16
CA HIS A 429 -21.51 8.27 -14.69
C HIS A 429 -22.99 7.89 -14.82
N ARG A 430 -23.31 6.70 -15.36
CA ARG A 430 -24.69 6.21 -15.51
C ARG A 430 -25.41 6.07 -14.18
N ASN A 431 -24.70 5.64 -13.14
CA ASN A 431 -25.24 5.47 -11.79
C ASN A 431 -25.13 6.75 -10.93
N ARG A 432 -24.65 7.87 -11.52
CA ARG A 432 -24.46 9.16 -10.83
C ARG A 432 -23.67 9.02 -9.52
N LEU A 433 -22.61 8.22 -9.55
CA LEU A 433 -21.75 8.03 -8.39
C LEU A 433 -21.05 9.36 -8.05
N SER A 434 -20.85 9.60 -6.75
CA SER A 434 -20.03 10.72 -6.28
C SER A 434 -18.56 10.49 -6.64
N GLU A 435 -17.73 11.54 -6.62
CA GLU A 435 -16.27 11.38 -6.85
C GLU A 435 -15.63 10.37 -5.90
N GLU A 436 -16.09 10.33 -4.64
CA GLU A 436 -15.63 9.38 -3.63
C GLU A 436 -16.05 7.93 -3.96
N ASP A 437 -17.31 7.74 -4.35
CA ASP A 437 -17.82 6.41 -4.72
C ASP A 437 -17.18 5.92 -6.05
N THR A 438 -16.88 6.81 -6.99
CA THR A 438 -16.13 6.49 -8.23
C THR A 438 -14.69 6.10 -7.92
N ALA A 439 -14.01 6.82 -7.04
CA ALA A 439 -12.68 6.43 -6.58
C ALA A 439 -12.69 5.05 -5.89
N LEU A 440 -13.74 4.78 -5.09
CA LEU A 440 -13.93 3.47 -4.47
C LEU A 440 -14.23 2.38 -5.51
N LEU A 441 -15.03 2.67 -6.53
CA LEU A 441 -15.32 1.75 -7.65
C LEU A 441 -14.02 1.30 -8.34
N HIS A 442 -13.06 2.21 -8.57
CA HIS A 442 -11.75 1.85 -9.13
C HIS A 442 -10.92 0.98 -8.20
N VAL A 443 -10.98 1.22 -6.88
CA VAL A 443 -10.33 0.36 -5.90
C VAL A 443 -10.95 -1.04 -5.91
N VAL A 444 -12.28 -1.13 -5.96
CA VAL A 444 -13.00 -2.41 -6.11
C VAL A 444 -12.57 -3.10 -7.41
N LEU A 445 -12.57 -2.38 -8.54
CA LEU A 445 -12.13 -2.87 -9.85
C LEU A 445 -10.74 -3.51 -9.79
N GLN A 446 -9.77 -2.76 -9.28
CA GLN A 446 -8.40 -3.24 -9.17
C GLN A 446 -8.29 -4.43 -8.22
N ASN A 447 -8.99 -4.39 -7.08
CA ASN A 447 -8.93 -5.45 -6.08
C ASN A 447 -9.55 -6.76 -6.55
N PHE A 448 -10.60 -6.71 -7.40
CA PHE A 448 -11.23 -7.92 -7.89
C PHE A 448 -10.54 -8.45 -9.16
N THR A 449 -10.15 -7.60 -10.11
CA THR A 449 -9.52 -8.05 -11.36
C THR A 449 -8.04 -8.37 -11.21
N SER A 450 -7.40 -7.86 -10.16
CA SER A 450 -5.94 -7.78 -10.04
C SER A 450 -5.26 -7.09 -11.24
N CYS A 451 -6.01 -6.29 -12.01
CA CYS A 451 -5.55 -5.59 -13.20
C CYS A 451 -5.51 -4.09 -12.95
N PRO A 452 -4.36 -3.54 -12.53
CA PRO A 452 -4.21 -2.09 -12.42
C PRO A 452 -4.39 -1.42 -13.78
N SER A 453 -5.19 -0.35 -13.85
CA SER A 453 -5.36 0.42 -15.09
C SER A 453 -4.19 1.37 -15.35
N SER A 454 -3.79 1.51 -16.61
CA SER A 454 -2.88 2.57 -17.05
C SER A 454 -3.43 3.98 -16.77
N THR A 455 -4.74 4.15 -16.74
CA THR A 455 -5.38 5.43 -16.41
C THR A 455 -5.39 5.75 -14.91
N ALA A 456 -5.00 4.82 -14.03
CA ALA A 456 -5.07 5.05 -12.58
C ALA A 456 -4.18 6.22 -12.12
N LEU A 457 -3.06 6.48 -12.80
CA LEU A 457 -2.21 7.64 -12.51
C LEU A 457 -2.82 8.96 -12.95
N HIS A 458 -3.73 8.95 -13.93
CA HIS A 458 -4.44 10.15 -14.34
C HIS A 458 -5.25 10.72 -13.17
N THR A 459 -6.13 9.91 -12.59
CA THR A 459 -6.96 10.33 -11.45
C THR A 459 -6.17 10.39 -10.13
N GLY A 460 -5.27 9.43 -9.91
CA GLY A 460 -4.54 9.27 -8.65
C GLY A 460 -3.43 10.31 -8.42
N MET A 461 -2.77 10.77 -9.49
CA MET A 461 -1.57 11.62 -9.42
C MET A 461 -1.69 12.87 -10.29
N PHE A 462 -1.96 12.73 -11.60
CA PHE A 462 -1.96 13.85 -12.53
C PHE A 462 -3.02 14.90 -12.16
N PHE A 463 -4.26 14.47 -11.97
CA PHE A 463 -5.38 15.32 -11.58
C PHE A 463 -5.12 16.09 -10.28
N LYS A 464 -4.57 15.40 -9.26
CA LYS A 464 -4.21 16.03 -7.98
C LYS A 464 -3.08 17.05 -8.13
N ASN A 465 -2.07 16.74 -8.94
CA ASN A 465 -0.97 17.68 -9.20
C ASN A 465 -1.46 18.92 -9.96
N LEU A 466 -2.37 18.74 -10.93
CA LEU A 466 -3.02 19.85 -11.61
C LEU A 466 -3.72 20.78 -10.60
N GLY A 467 -4.48 20.19 -9.67
CA GLY A 467 -5.17 20.93 -8.61
C GLY A 467 -4.27 21.49 -7.50
N LEU A 468 -3.01 21.05 -7.36
CA LEU A 468 -2.09 21.47 -6.29
C LEU A 468 -1.00 22.44 -6.75
N LEU A 469 -0.45 22.25 -7.95
CA LEU A 469 0.74 22.97 -8.42
C LEU A 469 0.42 24.18 -9.31
N PHE A 470 -0.74 24.17 -9.96
CA PHE A 470 -1.12 25.18 -10.94
C PHE A 470 -2.12 26.17 -10.35
N THR A 471 -2.06 27.45 -10.73
CA THR A 471 -3.02 28.46 -10.27
C THR A 471 -4.43 28.16 -10.76
N ASP A 472 -5.44 28.86 -10.22
CA ASP A 472 -6.83 28.63 -10.62
C ASP A 472 -7.06 29.07 -12.09
N GLU A 473 -6.35 30.11 -12.53
CA GLU A 473 -6.31 30.55 -13.94
C GLU A 473 -5.69 29.47 -14.85
N GLN A 474 -4.59 28.84 -14.42
CA GLN A 474 -3.96 27.75 -15.17
C GLN A 474 -4.84 26.50 -15.23
N GLN A 475 -5.54 26.19 -14.14
CA GLN A 475 -6.47 25.06 -14.10
C GLN A 475 -7.66 25.25 -15.04
N ALA A 476 -8.12 26.48 -15.27
CA ALA A 476 -9.22 26.75 -16.21
C ALA A 476 -8.94 26.20 -17.62
N THR A 477 -7.66 26.10 -18.01
CA THR A 477 -7.24 25.52 -19.28
C THR A 477 -7.39 24.00 -19.33
N TRP A 478 -6.92 23.26 -18.31
CA TRP A 478 -6.77 21.80 -18.40
C TRP A 478 -7.75 20.99 -17.54
N MET A 479 -8.28 21.58 -16.45
CA MET A 479 -9.03 20.83 -15.44
C MET A 479 -10.29 20.19 -16.02
N GLU A 480 -11.06 20.93 -16.81
CA GLU A 480 -12.27 20.40 -17.43
C GLU A 480 -11.98 19.36 -18.51
N MET A 481 -10.87 19.51 -19.25
CA MET A 481 -10.44 18.47 -20.21
C MET A 481 -10.04 17.18 -19.48
N ALA A 482 -9.33 17.29 -18.36
CA ALA A 482 -8.93 16.15 -17.53
C ALA A 482 -10.15 15.43 -16.93
N LYS A 483 -11.11 16.18 -16.34
CA LYS A 483 -12.35 15.60 -15.79
C LYS A 483 -13.17 14.85 -16.84
N GLN A 484 -13.15 15.32 -18.08
CA GLN A 484 -13.92 14.76 -19.18
C GLN A 484 -13.14 13.71 -19.98
N TRP A 485 -11.97 13.28 -19.49
CA TRP A 485 -11.11 12.30 -20.17
C TRP A 485 -10.67 12.72 -21.58
N ARG A 486 -10.83 14.01 -21.94
CA ARG A 486 -10.29 14.61 -23.17
C ARG A 486 -8.77 14.83 -23.09
N MET A 487 -8.23 14.76 -21.88
CA MET A 487 -6.81 14.85 -21.58
C MET A 487 -6.46 13.71 -20.63
N VAL A 488 -5.58 12.80 -21.05
CA VAL A 488 -5.02 11.77 -20.16
C VAL A 488 -3.59 12.15 -19.81
N GLY A 489 -3.25 12.01 -18.53
CA GLY A 489 -2.04 12.60 -17.98
C GLY A 489 -1.24 11.64 -17.10
N CYS A 490 0.08 11.79 -17.14
CA CYS A 490 1.01 11.05 -16.29
C CYS A 490 1.81 11.99 -15.37
N TYR A 491 2.48 11.38 -14.39
CA TYR A 491 3.36 12.08 -13.45
C TYR A 491 4.82 11.70 -13.74
N ALA A 492 5.60 12.64 -14.29
CA ALA A 492 6.96 12.38 -14.81
C ALA A 492 8.02 13.09 -13.96
N GLN A 493 8.32 12.51 -12.80
CA GLN A 493 9.34 13.03 -11.88
C GLN A 493 10.69 12.34 -12.03
N THR A 494 10.68 11.01 -12.04
CA THR A 494 11.88 10.19 -11.96
C THR A 494 12.62 10.15 -13.30
N GLU A 495 13.94 10.09 -13.21
CA GLU A 495 14.86 9.96 -14.33
C GLU A 495 15.64 8.64 -14.24
N LEU A 496 16.24 8.20 -15.34
CA LEU A 496 17.05 6.99 -15.39
C LEU A 496 18.19 7.03 -14.36
N GLY A 497 18.84 8.18 -14.19
CA GLY A 497 19.89 8.40 -13.19
C GLY A 497 19.38 8.77 -11.79
N HIS A 498 18.13 9.21 -11.65
CA HIS A 498 17.65 9.87 -10.44
C HIS A 498 16.20 9.48 -10.08
N GLY A 499 16.06 8.65 -9.05
CA GLY A 499 14.76 8.29 -8.46
C GLY A 499 14.39 9.17 -7.26
N SER A 500 14.96 8.88 -6.09
CA SER A 500 14.68 9.60 -4.84
C SER A 500 15.44 10.93 -4.69
N ASN A 501 16.56 11.10 -5.42
CA ASN A 501 17.33 12.33 -5.44
C ASN A 501 16.74 13.36 -6.42
N VAL A 502 15.58 13.92 -6.09
CA VAL A 502 14.89 14.90 -6.94
C VAL A 502 15.75 16.15 -7.18
N ARG A 503 16.56 16.56 -6.20
CA ARG A 503 17.49 17.69 -6.39
C ARG A 503 18.60 17.42 -7.41
N GLY A 504 18.82 16.16 -7.77
CA GLY A 504 19.80 15.74 -8.78
C GLY A 504 19.26 15.68 -10.20
N LEU A 505 17.95 15.89 -10.43
CA LEU A 505 17.38 15.81 -11.77
C LEU A 505 18.15 16.68 -12.77
N GLU A 506 18.31 16.16 -13.98
CA GLU A 506 19.13 16.71 -15.05
C GLU A 506 18.29 17.34 -16.18
N THR A 507 17.03 16.93 -16.36
CA THR A 507 16.13 17.57 -17.35
C THR A 507 16.01 19.06 -17.04
N THR A 508 16.22 19.92 -18.03
CA THR A 508 16.16 21.37 -17.88
C THR A 508 14.88 21.96 -18.48
N ALA A 509 14.45 23.09 -17.93
CA ALA A 509 13.43 23.97 -18.48
C ALA A 509 14.01 25.38 -18.56
N THR A 510 14.49 25.76 -19.75
CA THR A 510 15.16 27.04 -19.97
C THR A 510 14.17 28.08 -20.46
N TYR A 511 14.05 29.22 -19.79
CA TYR A 511 13.15 30.29 -20.22
C TYR A 511 13.69 31.04 -21.43
N VAL A 512 12.83 31.25 -22.43
CA VAL A 512 13.12 31.96 -23.68
C VAL A 512 12.22 33.21 -23.75
N PRO A 513 12.72 34.39 -23.32
CA PRO A 513 11.90 35.60 -23.19
C PRO A 513 11.25 36.06 -24.50
N SER A 514 11.96 35.91 -25.63
CA SER A 514 11.46 36.31 -26.96
C SER A 514 10.24 35.52 -27.41
N ALA A 515 10.05 34.31 -26.88
CA ALA A 515 8.95 33.42 -27.22
C ALA A 515 7.87 33.32 -26.12
N ASP A 516 8.05 34.00 -24.97
CA ASP A 516 7.23 33.81 -23.76
C ASP A 516 7.03 32.32 -23.42
N ALA A 517 8.12 31.54 -23.51
CA ALA A 517 8.09 30.08 -23.49
C ALA A 517 9.25 29.47 -22.69
N PHE A 518 9.09 28.22 -22.27
CA PHE A 518 10.18 27.36 -21.79
C PHE A 518 10.57 26.35 -22.85
N GLU A 519 11.85 26.03 -22.88
CA GLU A 519 12.42 24.93 -23.65
C GLU A 519 12.78 23.78 -22.71
N ILE A 520 12.10 22.65 -22.86
CA ILE A 520 12.31 21.44 -22.08
C ILE A 520 13.30 20.54 -22.80
N HIS A 521 14.37 20.14 -22.11
CA HIS A 521 15.42 19.32 -22.70
C HIS A 521 15.99 18.29 -21.72
N SER A 522 16.23 17.08 -22.22
CA SER A 522 16.90 15.97 -21.54
C SER A 522 18.33 15.85 -22.09
N PRO A 523 19.33 16.50 -21.46
CA PRO A 523 20.68 16.65 -22.03
C PRO A 523 21.52 15.36 -22.05
N THR A 524 21.17 14.38 -21.22
CA THR A 524 21.94 13.15 -21.04
C THR A 524 21.05 11.92 -21.09
N LEU A 525 21.64 10.74 -21.33
CA LEU A 525 20.91 9.47 -21.21
C LEU A 525 20.26 9.32 -19.83
N THR A 526 20.97 9.73 -18.78
CA THR A 526 20.51 9.64 -17.39
C THR A 526 19.38 10.61 -17.07
N SER A 527 19.24 11.72 -17.80
CA SER A 527 18.15 12.70 -17.67
C SER A 527 16.80 12.26 -18.25
N MET A 528 16.76 11.14 -18.98
CA MET A 528 15.54 10.57 -19.54
C MET A 528 14.54 10.27 -18.44
N LYS A 529 13.28 10.69 -18.58
CA LYS A 529 12.21 10.31 -17.65
C LYS A 529 12.03 8.80 -17.71
N TRP A 530 11.96 8.16 -16.56
CA TRP A 530 12.03 6.70 -16.47
C TRP A 530 11.15 6.17 -15.33
N TRP A 531 10.32 5.15 -15.61
CA TRP A 531 9.27 4.58 -14.73
C TRP A 531 7.90 5.28 -14.61
N PRO A 532 7.58 6.46 -15.17
CA PRO A 532 6.20 6.93 -15.11
C PRO A 532 5.24 5.94 -15.77
N GLY A 533 4.26 5.46 -15.02
CA GLY A 533 3.15 4.70 -15.60
C GLY A 533 2.29 5.60 -16.49
N ALA A 534 1.54 5.00 -17.41
CA ALA A 534 0.76 5.68 -18.45
C ALA A 534 1.58 6.40 -19.53
N LEU A 535 2.89 6.63 -19.31
CA LEU A 535 3.71 7.47 -20.18
C LEU A 535 3.95 6.83 -21.55
N ALA A 536 4.18 5.52 -21.59
CA ALA A 536 4.62 4.86 -22.79
C ALA A 536 3.58 4.92 -23.91
N ARG A 537 2.30 4.69 -23.60
CA ARG A 537 1.22 4.52 -24.58
C ARG A 537 -0.05 5.27 -24.25
N THR A 538 -0.31 5.61 -22.99
CA THR A 538 -1.64 6.06 -22.56
C THR A 538 -1.79 7.58 -22.49
N ALA A 539 -0.80 8.28 -21.94
CA ALA A 539 -0.92 9.70 -21.60
C ALA A 539 -0.60 10.61 -22.80
N ASN A 540 -1.43 11.63 -22.99
CA ASN A 540 -1.18 12.73 -23.92
C ASN A 540 -0.39 13.87 -23.27
N PHE A 541 -0.43 13.98 -21.94
CA PHE A 541 0.24 15.03 -21.18
C PHE A 541 1.04 14.48 -20.00
N GLY A 542 2.06 15.21 -19.59
CA GLY A 542 2.84 14.91 -18.40
C GLY A 542 3.00 16.15 -17.53
N VAL A 543 2.86 15.98 -16.21
CA VAL A 543 3.49 16.91 -15.27
C VAL A 543 4.95 16.51 -15.14
N VAL A 544 5.82 17.24 -15.85
CA VAL A 544 7.25 16.98 -15.96
C VAL A 544 7.99 17.80 -14.91
N TYR A 545 8.86 17.15 -14.14
CA TYR A 545 9.75 17.83 -13.21
C TYR A 545 11.07 18.13 -13.92
N ALA A 546 11.51 19.39 -13.91
CA ALA A 546 12.73 19.82 -14.57
C ALA A 546 13.41 20.95 -13.80
N ARG A 547 14.72 21.12 -13.97
CA ARG A 547 15.49 22.24 -13.42
C ARG A 547 15.17 23.52 -14.17
N LEU A 548 14.68 24.52 -13.47
CA LEU A 548 14.37 25.82 -14.06
C LEU A 548 15.67 26.62 -14.28
N ILE A 549 15.95 26.97 -15.54
CA ILE A 549 17.11 27.79 -15.91
C ILE A 549 16.63 29.15 -16.43
N LEU A 550 17.09 30.23 -15.80
CA LEU A 550 16.81 31.61 -16.21
C LEU A 550 18.13 32.36 -16.39
N ASN A 551 18.37 32.92 -17.57
CA ASN A 551 19.60 33.66 -17.88
C ASN A 551 20.88 32.90 -17.48
N GLY A 552 20.91 31.59 -17.73
CA GLY A 552 22.04 30.70 -17.38
C GLY A 552 22.14 30.31 -15.90
N LYS A 553 21.26 30.82 -15.03
CA LYS A 553 21.23 30.47 -13.61
C LYS A 553 20.17 29.41 -13.32
N ASP A 554 20.56 28.41 -12.54
CA ASP A 554 19.69 27.33 -12.07
C ASP A 554 18.92 27.72 -10.80
N PHE A 555 17.59 27.56 -10.84
CA PHE A 555 16.67 27.84 -9.75
C PHE A 555 16.09 26.57 -9.11
N GLY A 556 16.63 25.40 -9.47
CA GLY A 556 16.21 24.11 -8.95
C GLY A 556 14.95 23.58 -9.63
N VAL A 557 14.42 22.49 -9.06
CA VAL A 557 13.35 21.71 -9.70
C VAL A 557 11.99 22.37 -9.59
N HIS A 558 11.32 22.48 -10.73
CA HIS A 558 9.98 22.99 -10.89
C HIS A 558 9.13 22.05 -11.75
N ASN A 559 7.84 22.33 -11.84
CA ASN A 559 6.85 21.49 -12.50
C ASN A 559 6.35 22.15 -13.78
N PHE A 560 6.21 21.37 -14.84
CA PHE A 560 5.81 21.87 -16.15
C PHE A 560 4.75 20.94 -16.75
N MET A 561 3.66 21.52 -17.25
CA MET A 561 2.67 20.84 -18.06
C MET A 561 3.22 20.70 -19.47
N VAL A 562 3.56 19.48 -19.88
CA VAL A 562 4.11 19.20 -21.22
C VAL A 562 3.11 18.33 -21.97
N GLN A 563 2.75 18.76 -23.17
CA GLN A 563 2.02 17.91 -24.10
C GLN A 563 3.01 16.91 -24.71
N LEU A 564 2.75 15.63 -24.50
CA LEU A 564 3.59 14.52 -24.93
C LEU A 564 3.14 13.97 -26.28
N ARG A 565 1.82 13.98 -26.54
CA ARG A 565 1.21 13.45 -27.75
C ARG A 565 0.16 14.40 -28.31
N ASP A 566 -0.05 14.32 -29.61
CA ASP A 566 -1.19 14.94 -30.27
C ASP A 566 -2.50 14.38 -29.69
N LEU A 567 -3.55 15.19 -29.64
CA LEU A 567 -4.84 14.81 -29.05
C LEU A 567 -5.71 13.98 -30.00
N GLU A 568 -5.49 14.10 -31.31
CA GLU A 568 -6.27 13.39 -32.33
C GLU A 568 -5.54 12.14 -32.82
N THR A 569 -4.26 12.27 -33.22
CA THR A 569 -3.49 11.16 -33.77
C THR A 569 -2.82 10.30 -32.70
N HIS A 570 -2.63 10.86 -31.50
CA HIS A 570 -1.88 10.24 -30.40
C HIS A 570 -0.39 10.01 -30.69
N ASP A 571 0.12 10.58 -31.79
CA ASP A 571 1.54 10.55 -32.11
C ASP A 571 2.35 11.43 -31.16
N PRO A 572 3.62 11.10 -30.87
CA PRO A 572 4.48 11.96 -30.07
C PRO A 572 4.59 13.37 -30.66
N MET A 573 4.57 14.38 -29.80
CA MET A 573 4.84 15.77 -30.23
C MET A 573 6.28 15.90 -30.75
N PRO A 574 6.57 16.86 -31.65
CA PRO A 574 7.93 17.12 -32.11
C PRO A 574 8.91 17.32 -30.94
N GLY A 575 10.06 16.64 -30.99
CA GLY A 575 11.07 16.64 -29.92
C GLY A 575 10.75 15.75 -28.72
N VAL A 576 9.60 15.06 -28.70
CA VAL A 576 9.25 14.10 -27.64
C VAL A 576 9.49 12.68 -28.13
N THR A 577 10.36 11.92 -27.46
CA THR A 577 10.54 10.48 -27.73
C THR A 577 10.02 9.67 -26.55
N LEU A 578 9.16 8.69 -26.82
CA LEU A 578 8.47 7.87 -25.81
C LEU A 578 8.63 6.39 -26.14
N GLY A 579 8.68 5.55 -25.11
CA GLY A 579 8.59 4.10 -25.29
C GLY A 579 8.29 3.36 -23.99
N ASP A 580 8.02 2.06 -24.10
CA ASP A 580 7.73 1.18 -22.97
C ASP A 580 9.00 0.49 -22.46
N ILE A 581 9.12 0.34 -21.14
CA ILE A 581 10.30 -0.26 -20.48
C ILE A 581 10.06 -1.71 -20.00
N GLY A 582 8.95 -2.33 -20.40
CA GLY A 582 8.65 -3.72 -20.06
C GLY A 582 7.71 -3.90 -18.86
N PRO A 583 7.40 -5.18 -18.52
CA PRO A 583 6.53 -5.51 -17.41
C PRO A 583 7.17 -5.19 -16.06
N LYS A 584 6.32 -4.85 -15.08
CA LYS A 584 6.68 -4.60 -13.70
C LYS A 584 5.88 -5.54 -12.80
N ILE A 585 6.56 -6.22 -11.87
CA ILE A 585 5.90 -7.11 -10.90
C ILE A 585 4.74 -6.37 -10.20
N GLY A 586 3.54 -6.94 -10.29
CA GLY A 586 2.30 -6.37 -9.74
C GLY A 586 1.61 -5.31 -10.62
N PHE A 587 2.20 -4.92 -11.75
CA PHE A 587 1.69 -3.94 -12.72
C PHE A 587 1.99 -4.37 -14.17
N ASN A 588 1.89 -5.68 -14.45
CA ASN A 588 2.33 -6.27 -15.72
C ASN A 588 1.61 -5.70 -16.94
N ASN A 589 0.33 -5.35 -16.78
CA ASN A 589 -0.55 -4.83 -17.80
C ASN A 589 -0.59 -3.29 -17.88
N VAL A 590 0.25 -2.59 -17.11
CA VAL A 590 0.43 -1.14 -17.19
C VAL A 590 1.60 -0.81 -18.12
N ASP A 591 1.42 0.23 -18.93
CA ASP A 591 2.44 0.79 -19.78
C ASP A 591 3.35 1.72 -18.96
N ASN A 592 4.51 1.19 -18.55
CA ASN A 592 5.52 1.98 -17.84
C ASN A 592 6.48 2.52 -18.88
N GLY A 593 6.71 3.83 -18.87
CA GLY A 593 7.40 4.47 -19.97
C GLY A 593 8.74 5.08 -19.64
N TYR A 594 9.46 5.35 -20.72
CA TYR A 594 10.52 6.34 -20.78
C TYR A 594 10.12 7.53 -21.65
N CYS A 595 10.70 8.70 -21.38
CA CYS A 595 10.52 9.89 -22.21
C CYS A 595 11.79 10.75 -22.25
N THR A 596 12.20 11.20 -23.43
CA THR A 596 13.19 12.28 -23.60
C THR A 596 12.57 13.48 -24.27
N PHE A 597 13.14 14.64 -23.97
CA PHE A 597 12.77 15.91 -24.57
C PHE A 597 13.97 16.49 -25.33
N ASP A 598 13.78 16.79 -26.60
CA ASP A 598 14.74 17.47 -27.46
C ASP A 598 14.21 18.88 -27.76
N HIS A 599 14.68 19.86 -26.98
CA HIS A 599 14.34 21.28 -27.08
C HIS A 599 12.82 21.57 -27.29
N VAL A 600 11.97 20.90 -26.51
CA VAL A 600 10.50 20.99 -26.64
C VAL A 600 10.00 22.32 -26.08
N ARG A 601 9.39 23.15 -26.92
CA ARG A 601 8.85 24.46 -26.49
C ARG A 601 7.46 24.36 -25.90
N ILE A 602 7.27 24.93 -24.72
CA ILE A 602 5.98 25.06 -24.04
C ILE A 602 5.74 26.52 -23.62
N PRO A 603 4.49 27.02 -23.61
CA PRO A 603 4.20 28.36 -23.11
C PRO A 603 4.69 28.59 -21.68
N ARG A 604 5.05 29.82 -21.32
CA ARG A 604 5.46 30.16 -19.95
C ARG A 604 4.40 29.77 -18.93
N GLN A 605 3.12 29.90 -19.28
CA GLN A 605 1.97 29.54 -18.44
C GLN A 605 1.86 28.03 -18.18
N ASN A 606 2.70 27.19 -18.79
CA ASN A 606 2.75 25.77 -18.50
C ASN A 606 3.61 25.40 -17.28
N MET A 607 4.37 26.33 -16.71
CA MET A 607 5.02 26.12 -15.41
C MET A 607 3.97 26.10 -14.29
N GLY A 608 4.04 25.21 -13.31
CA GLY A 608 3.18 25.24 -12.13
C GLY A 608 3.45 26.47 -11.28
N MET A 609 2.61 27.52 -11.41
CA MET A 609 2.92 28.85 -10.87
C MET A 609 2.39 29.13 -9.46
N ARG A 610 1.77 28.15 -8.79
CA ARG A 610 1.11 28.43 -7.51
C ARG A 610 2.08 28.81 -6.38
N VAL A 611 3.28 28.22 -6.38
CA VAL A 611 4.28 28.43 -5.31
C VAL A 611 5.39 29.39 -5.76
N SER A 612 5.75 29.37 -7.03
CA SER A 612 6.75 30.23 -7.65
C SER A 612 6.40 30.44 -9.12
N MET A 613 6.66 31.63 -9.65
CA MET A 613 6.36 31.99 -11.03
C MET A 613 7.55 32.66 -11.71
N VAL A 614 7.53 32.64 -13.03
CA VAL A 614 8.43 33.41 -13.88
C VAL A 614 7.60 34.48 -14.57
N THR A 615 8.01 35.75 -14.43
CA THR A 615 7.35 36.85 -15.13
C THR A 615 7.74 36.84 -16.60
N ARG A 616 7.02 37.60 -17.43
CA ARG A 616 7.32 37.70 -18.86
C ARG A 616 8.73 38.26 -19.11
N GLU A 617 9.21 39.12 -18.22
CA GLU A 617 10.54 39.72 -18.22
C GLU A 617 11.64 38.74 -17.76
N GLY A 618 11.30 37.48 -17.47
CA GLY A 618 12.24 36.45 -17.06
C GLY A 618 12.69 36.55 -15.61
N GLN A 619 11.93 37.26 -14.76
CA GLN A 619 12.21 37.36 -13.34
C GLN A 619 11.60 36.18 -12.59
N TYR A 620 12.42 35.52 -11.78
CA TYR A 620 11.92 34.50 -10.84
C TYR A 620 11.29 35.18 -9.64
N VAL A 621 9.98 35.03 -9.53
CA VAL A 621 9.21 35.55 -8.40
C VAL A 621 8.68 34.34 -7.66
N LYS A 622 9.27 34.04 -6.50
CA LYS A 622 8.56 33.18 -5.55
C LYS A 622 7.27 33.89 -5.16
N ALA A 623 6.15 33.17 -5.10
CA ALA A 623 4.97 33.73 -4.47
C ALA A 623 5.41 34.22 -3.07
N ALA A 624 5.10 35.47 -2.73
CA ALA A 624 5.73 36.14 -1.59
C ALA A 624 5.73 35.25 -0.32
N GLY A 625 6.91 34.96 0.24
CA GLY A 625 7.04 34.24 1.53
C GLY A 625 7.58 32.80 1.51
N VAL A 626 8.18 32.30 0.43
CA VAL A 626 8.97 31.03 0.46
C VAL A 626 10.38 31.32 0.98
N PRO A 627 10.89 30.61 2.02
CA PRO A 627 12.23 30.86 2.58
C PRO A 627 13.35 30.79 1.51
N GLN A 628 14.40 31.59 1.71
CA GLN A 628 15.73 31.27 1.17
C GLN A 628 16.23 30.03 1.92
N GLU A 629 16.73 29.03 1.18
CA GLU A 629 17.44 27.88 1.79
C GLU A 629 18.68 28.34 2.54
#